data_AF-A0A1V4MAU1-F1
#
_entry.id   AF-A0A1V4MAU1-F1
#
_cell.length_a   1.000
_cell.length_b   1.000
_cell.length_c   1.000
_cell.angle_alpha   90.00
_cell.angle_beta   90.00
_cell.angle_gamma   90.00
#
_symmetry.space_group_name_H-M   'P 1'
#
loop_
_entity.id
_entity.type
_entity.pdbx_description
1 polymer ?
#
loop_
_entity_poly.entity_id
_entity_poly.type
_entity_poly.pdbx_seq_one_letter_code
_entity_poly.pdbx_strand_id
1 'polypeptide(L)' 'MKNLITQKLVPYLIHSKPLNALLGAAGILAVFYGMLAKNNLVFIIGIVCIIGGYLLIRRRLKRNYSGR' A
#
# COMPACT_ATOMS: atom_id res chain seq x y z
N MET A 1 8.38 -19.72 12.90
CA MET A 1 8.67 -19.74 11.45
C MET A 1 8.28 -18.39 10.85
N LYS A 2 9.24 -17.46 10.73
CA LYS A 2 8.97 -16.15 10.10
C LYS A 2 8.97 -16.37 8.59
N ASN A 3 7.85 -16.09 7.92
CA ASN A 3 7.68 -16.30 6.49
C ASN A 3 8.82 -15.63 5.70
N LEU A 4 9.58 -16.44 4.94
CA LEU A 4 10.63 -15.99 4.00
C LEU A 4 10.11 -14.92 3.02
N ILE A 5 8.82 -14.99 2.71
CA ILE A 5 8.10 -14.02 1.87
C ILE A 5 8.11 -12.64 2.55
N THR A 6 7.82 -12.55 3.84
CA THR A 6 7.80 -11.27 4.58
C THR A 6 9.22 -10.69 4.71
N GLN A 7 10.23 -11.54 4.88
CA GLN A 7 11.61 -11.09 5.03
C GLN A 7 12.25 -10.58 3.74
N LYS A 8 11.89 -11.10 2.56
CA LYS A 8 12.45 -10.61 1.29
C LYS A 8 11.59 -9.58 0.58
N LEU A 9 10.26 -9.73 0.62
CA LEU A 9 9.35 -8.89 -0.15
C LEU A 9 9.21 -7.48 0.44
N VAL A 10 9.16 -7.38 1.78
CA VAL A 10 9.04 -6.11 2.51
C VAL A 10 10.26 -5.21 2.29
N PRO A 11 11.52 -5.65 2.48
CA PRO A 11 12.67 -4.78 2.22
C PRO A 11 12.86 -4.47 0.73
N TYR A 12 12.49 -5.36 -0.21
CA TYR A 12 12.60 -5.05 -1.64
C TYR A 12 11.62 -3.94 -2.07
N LEU A 13 10.41 -3.91 -1.48
CA LEU A 13 9.45 -2.82 -1.65
C LEU A 13 9.93 -1.51 -0.99
N ILE A 14 10.51 -1.59 0.21
CA ILE A 14 10.96 -0.43 0.99
C ILE A 14 12.21 0.21 0.38
N HIS A 15 13.16 -0.60 -0.11
CA HIS A 15 14.48 -0.14 -0.55
C HIS A 15 14.44 0.65 -1.87
N SER A 16 13.46 0.40 -2.73
CA SER A 16 13.39 1.03 -4.04
C SER A 16 12.53 2.29 -4.09
N LYS A 17 11.40 2.35 -3.34
CA LYS A 17 10.46 3.49 -3.36
C LYS A 17 9.71 3.65 -2.01
N PRO A 18 10.31 4.32 -1.01
CA PRO A 18 9.75 4.42 0.34
C PRO A 18 8.38 5.10 0.39
N LEU A 19 8.10 6.04 -0.51
CA LEU A 19 6.82 6.76 -0.58
C LEU A 19 5.61 5.85 -0.81
N ASN A 20 5.75 4.81 -1.64
CA ASN A 20 4.64 3.90 -1.93
C ASN A 20 4.36 2.97 -0.75
N ALA A 21 5.42 2.54 -0.06
CA ALA A 21 5.30 1.74 1.17
C ALA A 21 4.64 2.55 2.29
N LEU A 22 5.01 3.83 2.43
CA LEU A 22 4.41 4.76 3.39
C LEU A 22 2.90 4.95 3.11
N LEU A 23 2.53 5.13 1.85
CA LEU A 23 1.13 5.32 1.45
C LEU A 23 0.29 4.06 1.72
N GLY A 24 0.87 2.87 1.49
CA GLY A 24 0.23 1.60 1.86
C GLY A 24 0.04 1.45 3.37
N ALA A 25 1.08 1.73 4.17
CA ALA A 25 1.00 1.68 5.62
C ALA A 25 -0.01 2.68 6.20
N ALA A 26 -0.03 3.91 5.68
CA ALA A 26 -0.99 4.94 6.06
C ALA A 26 -2.44 4.54 5.73
N GLY A 27 -2.67 3.93 4.55
CA GLY A 27 -3.98 3.41 4.18
C GLY A 27 -4.47 2.31 5.13
N ILE A 28 -3.60 1.37 5.50
CA ILE A 28 -3.94 0.29 6.45
C ILE A 28 -4.29 0.87 7.83
N LEU A 29 -3.51 1.84 8.32
CA LEU A 29 -3.77 2.52 9.60
C LEU A 29 -5.11 3.28 9.58
N ALA A 30 -5.43 3.97 8.48
CA ALA A 30 -6.70 4.68 8.33
C ALA A 30 -7.90 3.72 8.32
N VAL A 31 -7.79 2.56 7.66
CA VAL A 31 -8.83 1.53 7.67
C VAL A 31 -9.02 0.95 9.07
N PHE A 32 -7.92 0.64 9.77
CA PHE A 32 -7.96 0.13 11.14
C PHE A 32 -8.61 1.12 12.10
N TYR A 33 -8.24 2.40 12.00
CA TYR A 33 -8.82 3.46 12.80
C TYR A 33 -10.31 3.67 12.49
N GLY A 34 -10.70 3.67 11.21
CA GLY A 34 -12.10 3.78 10.81
C GLY A 34 -12.97 2.64 11.35
N MET A 35 -12.42 1.43 11.41
CA MET A 35 -13.11 0.26 11.98
C MET A 35 -13.25 0.35 13.50
N LEU A 36 -12.19 0.74 14.22
CA LEU A 36 -12.22 0.92 15.68
C LEU A 36 -13.15 2.05 16.10
N ALA A 37 -13.13 3.17 15.38
CA ALA A 37 -13.97 4.34 15.66
C ALA A 37 -15.41 4.20 15.15
N LYS A 38 -15.77 3.07 14.53
CA LYS A 38 -17.05 2.85 13.80
C LYS A 38 -17.40 4.01 12.85
N ASN A 39 -16.38 4.64 12.28
CA ASN A 39 -16.53 5.86 11.51
C ASN A 39 -16.42 5.52 10.02
N ASN A 40 -17.57 5.26 9.41
CA ASN A 40 -17.69 4.75 8.04
C ASN A 40 -16.98 5.65 7.00
N LEU A 41 -16.97 6.96 7.23
CA LEU A 41 -16.28 7.93 6.38
C LEU A 41 -14.77 7.67 6.33
N VAL A 42 -14.14 7.50 7.49
CA VAL A 42 -12.68 7.27 7.59
C VAL A 42 -12.31 5.91 6.99
N PHE A 43 -13.17 4.90 7.18
CA PHE A 43 -13.01 3.59 6.57
C PHE A 43 -13.03 3.64 5.03
N ILE A 44 -14.00 4.35 4.44
CA ILE A 44 -14.12 4.52 2.99
C ILE A 44 -12.91 5.29 2.43
N ILE A 45 -12.52 6.39 3.08
CA ILE A 45 -11.34 7.18 2.67
C ILE A 45 -10.07 6.31 2.71
N GLY A 46 -9.91 5.48 3.75
CA GLY A 46 -8.81 4.52 3.85
C GLY A 46 -8.76 3.53 2.68
N ILE A 47 -9.91 2.96 2.30
CA ILE A 47 -10.01 2.05 1.15
C ILE A 47 -9.65 2.75 -0.16
N VAL A 48 -10.19 3.96 -0.40
CA VAL A 48 -9.88 4.72 -1.63
C VAL A 48 -8.39 5.05 -1.70
N CYS A 49 -7.75 5.40 -0.58
CA CYS A 49 -6.31 5.61 -0.51
C CYS A 49 -5.51 4.35 -0.85
N ILE A 50 -5.89 3.17 -0.34
CA ILE A 50 -5.22 1.90 -0.67
C ILE A 50 -5.37 1.58 -2.16
N ILE A 51 -6.58 1.74 -2.72
CA ILE A 51 -6.85 1.48 -4.14
C ILE A 51 -6.06 2.46 -5.02
N GLY A 52 -6.03 3.75 -4.67
CA GLY A 52 -5.26 4.76 -5.38
C GLY A 52 -3.77 4.50 -5.34
N GLY A 53 -3.23 4.13 -4.17
CA GLY A 53 -1.84 3.72 -4.00
C GLY A 53 -1.49 2.50 -4.85
N TYR A 54 -2.34 1.47 -4.84
CA TYR A 54 -2.17 0.28 -5.67
C TYR A 54 -2.20 0.60 -7.16
N LEU A 55 -3.14 1.44 -7.61
CA LEU A 55 -3.25 1.87 -9.01
C LEU A 55 -2.03 2.66 -9.47
N LEU A 56 -1.48 3.53 -8.63
CA LEU A 56 -0.25 4.27 -8.92
C LEU A 56 0.94 3.32 -9.07
N ILE A 57 1.09 2.36 -8.15
CA ILE A 57 2.14 1.34 -8.23
C ILE A 57 1.97 0.51 -9.50
N ARG A 58 0.74 0.07 -9.82
CA ARG A 58 0.42 -0.71 -11.02
C ARG A 58 0.69 0.06 -12.31
N ARG A 59 0.32 1.35 -12.38
CA ARG A 59 0.63 2.23 -13.52
C ARG A 59 2.14 2.37 -13.70
N ARG A 60 2.90 2.55 -12.62
CA ARG A 60 4.36 2.66 -12.66
C ARG A 60 5.03 1.33 -13.08
N LEU A 61 4.55 0.19 -12.61
CA LEU A 61 5.01 -1.13 -13.06
C LEU A 61 4.76 -1.30 -14.57
N LYS A 62 3.55 -1.00 -15.04
CA LYS A 62 3.22 -1.08 -16.47
C LYS A 62 4.10 -0.16 -17.32
N ARG A 63 4.43 1.04 -16.83
CA ARG A 63 5.30 1.99 -17.54
C ARG A 63 6.76 1.53 -17.62
N ASN A 64 7.26 0.85 -16.58
CA ASN A 64 8.61 0.29 -16.58
C ASN A 64 8.69 -1.01 -17.39
N TYR A 65 7.61 -1.78 -17.46
CA TYR A 65 7.56 -3.05 -18.21
C TYR A 65 7.30 -2.85 -19.72
N SER A 66 6.48 -1.84 -20.08
CA SER A 66 6.15 -1.47 -21.46
C SER A 66 7.14 -0.47 -22.09
N GLY A 67 8.33 -0.33 -21.49
CA GLY A 67 9.45 0.45 -22.03
C GLY A 67 10.42 -0.39 -22.88
N ARG A 68 9.97 -1.52 -23.42
CA ARG A 68 10.51 -2.17 -24.61
C ARG A 68 9.42 -2.21 -25.67
#